data_AF-A0A2D4N2A8-F1
#
_entry.id   AF-A0A2D4N2A8-F1
#
_cell.length_a   1.000
_cell.length_b   1.000
_cell.length_c   1.000
_cell.angle_alpha   90.00
_cell.angle_beta   90.00
_cell.angle_gamma   90.00
#
_symmetry.space_group_name_H-M   'P 1'
#
loop_
_entity.id
_entity.type
_entity.pdbx_description
1 polymer ?
#
loop_
_entity_poly.entity_id
_entity_poly.type
_entity_poly.pdbx_seq_one_letter_code
_entity_poly.pdbx_strand_id
1 'polypeptide(L)'
;RTAAASGGAVTIEELTGTGRFADSHAQVALPVRVLAACKSAALNALAKVEDPSPSPKASFTQIHQGPNQPYDSFLQELTKAVERDVLHPVGREELLKILAYENANEDCKRVLRPLLSRPDAGLADFLRACRVVGTIAHNTESLAMALREFFPRPRSG
;
A
#
# COMPACT_ATOMS: atom_id res chain seq x y z
N ARG A 1 -39.97 -30.07 -14.46
CA ARG A 1 -40.68 -28.82 -14.83
C ARG A 1 -39.63 -27.83 -15.32
N THR A 2 -39.99 -27.06 -16.33
CA THR A 2 -39.16 -26.24 -17.22
C THR A 2 -38.17 -25.29 -16.55
N ALA A 3 -37.03 -25.12 -17.21
CA ALA A 3 -36.02 -24.12 -16.95
C ALA A 3 -36.60 -22.70 -16.92
N ALA A 4 -36.10 -21.91 -15.97
CA ALA A 4 -35.94 -20.48 -16.15
C ALA A 4 -34.55 -20.14 -15.61
N ALA A 5 -33.56 -20.17 -16.50
CA ALA A 5 -32.34 -19.39 -16.30
C ALA A 5 -32.78 -17.92 -16.28
N SER A 6 -33.16 -17.43 -15.10
CA SER A 6 -33.46 -16.03 -14.92
C SER A 6 -32.16 -15.28 -15.20
N GLY A 7 -32.16 -14.49 -16.27
CA GLY A 7 -31.27 -13.33 -16.45
C GLY A 7 -31.60 -12.23 -15.42
N GLY A 8 -31.87 -12.64 -14.18
CA GLY A 8 -32.27 -11.80 -13.06
C GLY A 8 -31.06 -11.40 -12.24
N ALA A 9 -31.16 -10.20 -11.66
CA ALA A 9 -30.22 -9.67 -10.70
C ALA A 9 -29.88 -10.70 -9.61
N VAL A 10 -28.62 -10.73 -9.20
CA VAL A 10 -28.15 -11.55 -8.08
C VAL A 10 -28.90 -11.13 -6.81
N THR A 11 -29.48 -12.08 -6.08
CA THR A 11 -30.20 -11.76 -4.84
C THR A 11 -29.28 -11.84 -3.62
N ILE A 12 -29.67 -11.18 -2.52
CA ILE A 12 -28.91 -11.27 -1.27
C ILE A 12 -28.92 -12.70 -0.70
N GLU A 13 -30.06 -13.40 -0.77
CA GLU A 13 -30.17 -14.80 -0.31
C GLU A 13 -29.21 -15.74 -1.07
N GLU A 14 -29.03 -15.52 -2.37
CA GLU A 14 -28.06 -16.23 -3.21
C GLU A 14 -26.62 -15.96 -2.77
N LEU A 15 -26.30 -14.70 -2.43
CA LEU A 15 -24.98 -14.30 -1.96
C LEU A 15 -24.66 -14.80 -0.56
N THR A 16 -25.64 -14.81 0.34
CA THR A 16 -25.45 -15.17 1.75
C THR A 16 -25.75 -16.65 2.03
N GLY A 17 -26.28 -17.40 1.05
CA GLY A 17 -26.66 -18.80 1.22
C GLY A 17 -27.78 -18.99 2.24
N THR A 18 -28.74 -18.06 2.30
CA THR A 18 -29.85 -18.09 3.27
C THR A 18 -31.18 -18.42 2.58
N GLY A 19 -32.24 -18.61 3.37
CA GLY A 19 -33.58 -18.92 2.84
C GLY A 19 -33.59 -20.22 2.05
N ARG A 20 -34.03 -20.17 0.79
CA ARG A 20 -34.07 -21.34 -0.11
C ARG A 20 -32.70 -21.92 -0.47
N PHE A 21 -31.62 -21.18 -0.20
CA PHE A 21 -30.24 -21.60 -0.44
C PHE A 21 -29.51 -22.01 0.84
N ALA A 22 -30.21 -22.13 1.98
CA ALA A 22 -29.63 -22.64 3.21
C ALA A 22 -29.19 -24.11 3.08
N ASP A 23 -29.85 -24.87 2.21
CA ASP A 23 -29.50 -26.24 1.91
C ASP A 23 -28.36 -26.33 0.88
N SER A 24 -27.37 -27.17 1.15
CA SER A 24 -26.18 -27.33 0.30
C SER A 24 -26.54 -27.80 -1.11
N HIS A 25 -27.58 -28.64 -1.25
CA HIS A 25 -28.02 -29.14 -2.54
C HIS A 25 -28.62 -28.03 -3.40
N ALA A 26 -29.32 -27.07 -2.78
CA ALA A 26 -29.84 -25.89 -3.46
C ALA A 26 -28.72 -24.94 -3.95
N GLN A 27 -27.55 -24.96 -3.32
CA GLN A 27 -26.39 -24.15 -3.74
C GLN A 27 -25.64 -24.74 -4.95
N VAL A 28 -25.70 -26.06 -5.18
CA VAL A 28 -25.00 -26.73 -6.30
C VAL A 28 -25.46 -26.21 -7.67
N ALA A 29 -26.74 -25.84 -7.77
CA ALA A 29 -27.34 -25.34 -9.01
C ALA A 29 -27.17 -23.81 -9.19
N LEU A 30 -26.40 -23.13 -8.33
CA LEU A 30 -26.22 -21.68 -8.43
C LEU A 30 -25.52 -21.30 -9.75
N PRO A 31 -26.05 -20.28 -10.46
CA PRO A 31 -25.42 -19.81 -11.68
C PRO A 31 -24.00 -19.26 -11.45
N VAL A 32 -23.13 -19.40 -12.45
CA VAL A 32 -21.73 -18.89 -12.40
C VAL A 32 -21.64 -17.40 -12.04
N ARG A 33 -22.61 -16.58 -12.46
CA ARG A 33 -22.66 -15.15 -12.09
C ARG A 33 -22.78 -14.93 -10.58
N VAL A 34 -23.55 -15.76 -9.89
CA VAL A 34 -23.75 -15.69 -8.44
C VAL A 34 -22.44 -16.10 -7.76
N LEU A 35 -21.84 -17.20 -8.20
CA LEU A 35 -20.56 -17.66 -7.68
C LEU A 35 -19.44 -16.62 -7.86
N ALA A 36 -19.40 -15.93 -9.00
CA ALA A 36 -18.46 -14.84 -9.25
C ALA A 36 -18.69 -13.65 -8.31
N ALA A 37 -19.94 -13.28 -8.06
CA ALA A 37 -20.30 -12.22 -7.13
C ALA A 37 -19.96 -12.61 -5.67
N CYS A 38 -20.23 -13.85 -5.26
CA CYS A 38 -19.81 -14.40 -3.96
C CYS A 38 -18.29 -14.34 -3.80
N LYS A 39 -17.54 -14.78 -4.82
CA LYS A 39 -16.07 -14.73 -4.81
C LYS A 39 -15.57 -13.30 -4.62
N SER A 40 -16.09 -12.35 -5.39
CA SER A 40 -15.69 -10.94 -5.27
C SER A 40 -16.02 -10.36 -3.89
N ALA A 41 -17.25 -10.62 -3.39
CA ALA A 41 -17.67 -10.18 -2.07
C ALA A 41 -16.81 -10.78 -0.94
N ALA A 42 -16.53 -12.09 -1.02
CA ALA A 42 -15.71 -12.79 -0.04
C ALA A 42 -14.27 -12.29 -0.01
N LEU A 43 -13.64 -12.07 -1.18
CA LEU A 43 -12.29 -11.50 -1.25
C LEU A 43 -12.25 -10.08 -0.71
N ASN A 44 -13.25 -9.25 -1.03
CA ASN A 44 -13.36 -7.90 -0.48
C ASN A 44 -13.59 -7.89 1.04
N ALA A 45 -14.37 -8.84 1.56
CA ALA A 45 -14.60 -8.98 2.98
C ALA A 45 -13.32 -9.44 3.71
N LEU A 46 -12.63 -10.45 3.17
CA LEU A 46 -11.36 -10.94 3.71
C LEU A 46 -10.28 -9.85 3.74
N ALA A 47 -10.19 -9.02 2.70
CA ALA A 47 -9.26 -7.89 2.66
C ALA A 47 -9.54 -6.84 3.76
N LYS A 48 -10.76 -6.82 4.33
CA LYS A 48 -11.17 -5.92 5.40
C LYS A 48 -11.16 -6.58 6.79
N VAL A 49 -10.93 -7.89 6.88
CA VAL A 49 -10.79 -8.56 8.18
C VAL A 49 -9.56 -8.00 8.87
N GLU A 50 -9.78 -7.40 10.03
CA GLU A 50 -8.71 -6.81 10.79
C GLU A 50 -7.89 -7.87 11.51
N ASP A 51 -6.56 -7.78 11.41
CA ASP A 51 -5.63 -8.48 12.31
C ASP A 51 -6.04 -8.27 13.79
N PRO A 52 -6.22 -9.32 14.62
CA PRO A 52 -6.70 -9.22 16.01
C PRO A 52 -5.73 -8.52 16.99
N SER A 53 -4.80 -7.71 16.48
CA SER A 53 -3.88 -6.94 17.30
C SER A 53 -4.64 -6.01 18.26
N PRO A 54 -4.26 -5.96 19.55
CA PRO A 54 -4.89 -5.10 20.54
C PRO A 54 -4.59 -3.61 20.34
N SER A 55 -3.69 -3.25 19.41
CA SER A 55 -3.32 -1.87 19.14
C SER A 55 -4.20 -1.25 18.05
N PRO A 56 -4.77 -0.04 18.26
CA PRO A 56 -5.48 0.66 17.21
C PRO A 56 -4.54 0.89 16.03
N LYS A 57 -4.94 0.45 14.85
CA LYS A 57 -4.11 0.61 13.66
C LYS A 57 -4.01 2.09 13.32
N ALA A 58 -2.79 2.56 13.07
CA ALA A 58 -2.58 3.95 12.65
C ALA A 58 -3.34 4.22 11.34
N SER A 59 -4.04 5.35 11.29
CA SER A 59 -4.53 5.95 10.04
C SER A 59 -3.34 6.20 9.12
N PHE A 60 -3.50 6.06 7.80
CA PHE A 60 -2.43 6.38 6.85
C PHE A 60 -1.88 7.81 7.03
N THR A 61 -2.70 8.74 7.56
CA THR A 61 -2.32 10.13 7.85
C THR A 61 -1.32 10.28 9.01
N GLN A 62 -1.13 9.25 9.84
CA GLN A 62 -0.24 9.27 10.99
C GLN A 62 1.05 8.48 10.76
N ILE A 63 1.21 7.87 9.58
CA ILE A 63 2.37 7.05 9.27
C ILE A 63 3.48 7.94 8.73
N HIS A 64 4.51 8.12 9.54
CA HIS A 64 5.75 8.80 9.19
C HIS A 64 6.94 7.88 9.42
N GLN A 65 7.91 7.92 8.51
CA GLN A 65 9.15 7.17 8.67
C GLN A 65 9.91 7.68 9.90
N GLY A 66 10.21 6.79 10.84
CA GLY A 66 11.06 7.10 11.98
C GLY A 66 12.48 7.51 11.55
N PRO A 67 13.25 8.21 12.42
CA PRO A 67 14.60 8.69 12.09
C PRO A 67 15.56 7.55 11.68
N ASN A 68 15.41 6.38 12.31
CA ASN A 68 16.23 5.19 12.04
C ASN A 68 15.43 4.05 11.39
N GLN A 69 14.17 4.29 11.00
CA GLN A 69 13.32 3.27 10.42
C GLN A 69 13.76 2.99 8.96
N PRO A 70 14.01 1.73 8.57
CA PRO A 70 14.25 1.38 7.19
C PRO A 70 13.09 1.78 6.28
N TYR A 71 13.39 2.26 5.07
CA TYR A 71 12.37 2.79 4.16
C TYR A 71 11.39 1.73 3.67
N ASP A 72 11.85 0.48 3.50
CA ASP A 72 11.01 -0.66 3.11
C ASP A 72 9.99 -1.02 4.19
N SER A 73 10.39 -1.01 5.46
CA SER A 73 9.49 -1.20 6.61
C SER A 73 8.43 -0.09 6.66
N PHE A 74 8.83 1.17 6.53
CA PHE A 74 7.91 2.32 6.47
C PHE A 74 6.93 2.19 5.29
N LEU A 75 7.43 1.90 4.09
CA LEU A 75 6.59 1.82 2.90
C LEU A 75 5.59 0.66 2.99
N GLN A 76 5.97 -0.45 3.61
CA GLN A 76 5.07 -1.58 3.85
C GLN A 76 3.92 -1.19 4.80
N GLU A 77 4.22 -0.48 5.88
CA GLU A 77 3.20 0.01 6.82
C GLU A 77 2.25 1.00 6.15
N LEU A 78 2.80 1.95 5.39
CA LEU A 78 2.03 2.95 4.64
C LEU A 78 1.11 2.30 3.60
N THR A 79 1.64 1.34 2.83
CA THR A 79 0.87 0.60 1.81
C THR A 79 -0.32 -0.11 2.44
N LYS A 80 -0.09 -0.84 3.53
CA LYS A 80 -1.16 -1.54 4.25
C LYS A 80 -2.25 -0.59 4.74
N ALA A 81 -1.87 0.58 5.26
CA ALA A 81 -2.84 1.56 5.76
C ALA A 81 -3.64 2.22 4.64
N VAL A 82 -2.99 2.60 3.53
CA VAL A 82 -3.69 3.18 2.38
C VAL A 82 -4.63 2.16 1.72
N GLU A 83 -4.21 0.90 1.59
CA GLU A 83 -5.07 -0.17 1.06
C GLU A 83 -6.31 -0.42 1.93
N ARG A 84 -6.17 -0.27 3.25
CA ARG A 84 -7.27 -0.39 4.21
C ARG A 84 -8.23 0.81 4.14
N ASP A 85 -7.69 2.03 4.10
CA ASP A 85 -8.46 3.25 4.33
C ASP A 85 -9.03 3.87 3.04
N VAL A 86 -8.44 3.57 1.87
CA VAL A 86 -8.80 4.22 0.59
C VAL A 86 -9.44 3.22 -0.38
N LEU A 87 -10.72 3.42 -0.69
CA LEU A 87 -11.49 2.49 -1.54
C LEU A 87 -11.15 2.59 -3.04
N HIS A 88 -10.78 3.78 -3.55
CA HIS A 88 -10.57 4.00 -4.98
C HIS A 88 -9.19 3.54 -5.47
N PRO A 89 -9.06 2.55 -6.37
CA PRO A 89 -7.77 1.95 -6.73
C PRO A 89 -6.76 2.94 -7.33
N VAL A 90 -7.18 3.78 -8.28
CA VAL A 90 -6.28 4.78 -8.89
C VAL A 90 -5.88 5.85 -7.88
N GLY A 91 -6.77 6.15 -6.93
CA GLY A 91 -6.48 7.10 -5.85
C GLY A 91 -5.46 6.57 -4.86
N ARG A 92 -5.43 5.24 -4.64
CA ARG A 92 -4.45 4.59 -3.75
C ARG A 92 -3.03 4.74 -4.26
N GLU A 93 -2.80 4.46 -5.54
CA GLU A 93 -1.44 4.45 -6.10
C GLU A 93 -0.82 5.86 -6.09
N GLU A 94 -1.59 6.87 -6.53
CA GLU A 94 -1.12 8.26 -6.53
C GLU A 94 -0.92 8.79 -5.11
N LEU A 95 -1.86 8.51 -4.19
CA LEU A 95 -1.72 8.88 -2.79
C LEU A 95 -0.49 8.21 -2.16
N LEU A 96 -0.24 6.94 -2.46
CA LEU A 96 0.94 6.22 -1.97
C LEU A 96 2.23 6.87 -2.45
N LYS A 97 2.34 7.27 -3.72
CA LYS A 97 3.53 7.94 -4.23
C LYS A 97 3.80 9.27 -3.52
N ILE A 98 2.75 10.07 -3.30
CA ILE A 98 2.85 11.35 -2.60
C ILE A 98 3.33 11.12 -1.15
N LEU A 99 2.62 10.28 -0.40
CA LEU A 99 2.94 10.03 1.00
C LEU A 99 4.29 9.32 1.20
N ALA A 100 4.68 8.44 0.27
CA ALA A 100 5.97 7.75 0.31
C ALA A 100 7.16 8.71 0.23
N TYR A 101 6.98 9.92 -0.31
CA TYR A 101 7.98 10.99 -0.29
C TYR A 101 7.75 11.95 0.88
N GLU A 102 6.54 12.48 1.03
CA GLU A 102 6.24 13.54 2.02
C GLU A 102 6.48 13.08 3.46
N ASN A 103 6.15 11.81 3.76
CA ASN A 103 6.27 11.23 5.10
C ASN A 103 7.58 10.47 5.32
N ALA A 104 8.48 10.46 4.34
CA ALA A 104 9.81 9.90 4.49
C ALA A 104 10.68 10.78 5.42
N ASN A 105 11.70 10.17 6.01
CA ASN A 105 12.70 10.90 6.79
C ASN A 105 13.61 11.72 5.87
N GLU A 106 14.38 12.65 6.45
CA GLU A 106 15.16 13.62 5.68
C GLU A 106 16.23 12.98 4.78
N ASP A 107 16.87 11.90 5.23
CA ASP A 107 17.87 11.21 4.42
C ASP A 107 17.24 10.51 3.21
N CYS A 108 16.09 9.86 3.40
CA CYS A 108 15.33 9.30 2.30
C CYS A 108 14.85 10.41 1.35
N LYS A 109 14.31 11.53 1.86
CA LYS A 109 13.90 12.67 1.04
C LYS A 109 15.03 13.22 0.17
N ARG A 110 16.26 13.31 0.68
CA ARG A 110 17.43 13.74 -0.11
C ARG A 110 17.69 12.82 -1.28
N VAL A 111 17.64 11.51 -1.06
CA VAL A 111 17.88 10.49 -2.09
C VAL A 111 16.72 10.42 -3.10
N LEU A 112 15.49 10.67 -2.66
CA LEU A 112 14.29 10.62 -3.51
C LEU A 112 14.08 11.88 -4.35
N ARG A 113 14.59 13.05 -3.91
CA ARG A 113 14.36 14.34 -4.58
C ARG A 113 14.64 14.33 -6.09
N PRO A 114 15.74 13.73 -6.59
CA PRO A 114 16.01 13.66 -8.03
C PRO A 114 14.99 12.80 -8.80
N LEU A 115 14.39 11.80 -8.13
CA LEU A 115 13.42 10.90 -8.75
C LEU A 115 12.05 11.57 -8.95
N LEU A 116 11.70 12.59 -8.17
CA LEU A 116 10.43 13.32 -8.34
C LEU A 116 10.34 14.06 -9.68
N SER A 117 11.48 14.39 -10.30
CA SER A 117 11.51 15.03 -11.62
C SER A 117 11.37 14.03 -12.78
N ARG A 118 11.38 12.73 -12.47
CA ARG A 118 11.28 11.66 -13.47
C ARG A 118 9.83 11.18 -13.60
N PRO A 119 9.19 11.35 -14.78
CA PRO A 119 7.79 10.97 -14.96
C PRO A 119 7.56 9.45 -14.90
N ASP A 120 8.60 8.64 -15.08
CA ASP A 120 8.58 7.18 -15.05
C ASP A 120 8.93 6.58 -13.68
N ALA A 121 9.35 7.40 -12.71
CA ALA A 121 9.78 6.91 -11.41
C ALA A 121 8.57 6.45 -10.58
N GLY A 122 8.64 5.20 -10.09
CA GLY A 122 7.62 4.61 -9.24
C GLY A 122 8.14 4.25 -7.84
N LEU A 123 7.25 3.68 -7.02
CA LEU A 123 7.59 3.21 -5.67
C LEU A 123 8.76 2.20 -5.65
N ALA A 124 8.92 1.41 -6.71
CA ALA A 124 10.03 0.48 -6.85
C ALA A 124 11.38 1.21 -7.02
N ASP A 125 11.40 2.35 -7.71
CA ASP A 125 12.60 3.20 -7.80
C ASP A 125 12.93 3.82 -6.46
N PHE A 126 11.91 4.25 -5.72
CA PHE A 126 12.07 4.84 -4.39
C PHE A 126 12.68 3.82 -3.43
N LEU A 127 12.14 2.59 -3.40
CA LEU A 127 12.68 1.47 -2.62
C LEU A 127 14.14 1.19 -2.97
N ARG A 128 14.50 1.15 -4.26
CA ARG A 128 15.88 0.89 -4.69
C ARG A 128 16.83 2.00 -4.24
N ALA A 129 16.42 3.26 -4.38
CA ALA A 129 17.24 4.40 -4.04
C ALA A 129 17.46 4.48 -2.52
N CYS A 130 16.42 4.29 -1.70
CA CYS A 130 16.52 4.38 -0.26
C CYS A 130 17.29 3.24 0.42
N ARG A 131 17.64 2.15 -0.29
CA ARG A 131 18.44 1.04 0.30
C ARG A 131 19.82 1.45 0.78
N VAL A 132 20.39 2.53 0.23
CA VAL A 132 21.71 3.01 0.65
C VAL A 132 21.65 3.84 1.93
N VAL A 133 20.48 4.37 2.29
CA VAL A 133 20.30 5.24 3.45
C VAL A 133 20.58 4.45 4.73
N GLY A 134 21.35 5.05 5.65
CA GLY A 134 21.78 4.42 6.90
C GLY A 134 22.97 3.44 6.77
N THR A 135 23.45 3.15 5.56
CA THR A 135 24.67 2.36 5.37
C THR A 135 25.93 3.14 5.79
N ILE A 136 27.01 2.42 6.11
CA ILE A 136 28.31 3.06 6.43
C ILE A 136 28.74 4.00 5.30
N ALA A 137 28.63 3.56 4.04
CA ALA A 137 29.00 4.36 2.88
C ALA A 137 28.23 5.69 2.85
N HIS A 138 26.91 5.63 2.99
CA HIS A 138 26.07 6.84 3.04
C HIS A 138 26.44 7.75 4.21
N ASN A 139 26.64 7.19 5.40
CA ASN A 139 27.01 7.97 6.58
C ASN A 139 28.39 8.62 6.43
N THR A 140 29.36 7.92 5.82
CA THR A 140 30.69 8.49 5.54
C THR A 140 30.64 9.60 4.50
N GLU A 141 29.80 9.47 3.47
CA GLU A 141 29.62 10.50 2.45
C GLU A 141 28.91 11.73 3.04
N SER A 142 27.85 11.53 3.81
CA SER A 142 27.15 12.60 4.53
C SER A 142 28.08 13.34 5.51
N LEU A 143 28.92 12.62 6.25
CA LEU A 143 29.94 13.23 7.12
C LEU A 143 30.98 14.01 6.30
N ALA A 144 31.48 13.44 5.20
CA ALA A 144 32.45 14.11 4.34
C ALA A 144 31.87 15.38 3.70
N MET A 145 30.59 15.38 3.30
CA MET A 145 29.90 16.56 2.79
C MET A 145 29.80 17.65 3.87
N ALA A 146 29.36 17.29 5.08
CA ALA A 146 29.27 18.23 6.20
C ALA A 146 30.64 18.85 6.53
N LEU A 147 31.71 18.04 6.59
CA LEU A 147 33.07 18.53 6.85
C LEU A 147 33.55 19.54 5.80
N ARG A 148 33.12 19.42 4.54
CA ARG A 148 33.47 20.37 3.47
C ARG A 148 32.76 21.72 3.62
N GLU A 149 31.57 21.75 4.22
CA GLU A 149 30.89 23.00 4.56
C GLU A 149 31.59 23.73 5.71
N PHE A 150 32.04 22.99 6.74
CA PHE A 150 32.74 23.58 7.89
C PHE A 150 34.19 23.96 7.61
N PHE A 151 34.86 23.25 6.69
CA PHE A 151 36.25 23.50 6.32
C PHE A 151 36.38 23.70 4.80
N PRO A 152 35.94 24.85 4.26
CA PRO A 152 36.07 25.15 2.85
C PRO A 152 37.55 25.15 2.46
N ARG A 153 37.87 24.58 1.29
CA ARG A 153 39.26 24.51 0.81
C ARG A 153 39.88 25.92 0.78
N PRO A 154 41.14 26.09 1.23
CA PRO A 154 41.83 27.36 1.04
C PRO A 154 41.87 27.69 -0.46
N ARG A 155 41.48 28.92 -0.82
CA ARG A 155 41.59 29.41 -2.20
C ARG A 155 43.07 29.37 -2.58
N SER A 156 43.44 28.50 -3.51
CA SER A 156 44.73 28.57 -4.18
C SER A 156 44.78 29.88 -4.95
N GLY A 157 45.63 30.80 -4.46
CA GLY A 157 45.95 32.06 -5.13
C GLY A 157 46.80 31.85 -6.38
#